data_AF-A0A6G1DDU1-F1
#
_entry.id   AF-A0A6G1DDU1-F1
#
_cell.length_a   1.000
_cell.length_b   1.000
_cell.length_c   1.000
_cell.angle_alpha   90.00
_cell.angle_beta   90.00
_cell.angle_gamma   90.00
#
_symmetry.space_group_name_H-M   'P 1'
#
loop_
_entity.id
_entity.type
_entity.pdbx_description
1 polymer ?
#
loop_
_entity_poly.entity_id
_entity_poly.type
_entity_poly.pdbx_seq_one_letter_code
_entity_poly.pdbx_strand_id
1 'polypeptide(L)'
;MASSVSKNSSPFKIVLGSSSPARREILADMGYEFTVMSPDIDERAIRREKPEELVKALAEAKAEAIKMKLHGDDSARARPQPTILITSDQVMVSKGMIRERPKSQEEAREFIKGYLGDKAFAVNYVLVTNLSNGASKGGWDIPEIYFHHIPEEFIQNVVIF
;
A
#
# COMPACT_ATOMS: atom_id res chain seq x y z
N MET A 1 -32.53 1.31 -31.72
CA MET A 1 -32.56 2.20 -30.54
C MET A 1 -31.74 1.52 -29.44
N ALA A 2 -30.42 1.74 -29.43
CA ALA A 2 -29.57 1.22 -28.37
C ALA A 2 -29.70 2.18 -27.17
N SER A 3 -30.31 1.70 -26.09
CA SER A 3 -30.43 2.41 -24.83
C SER A 3 -29.04 2.67 -24.25
N SER A 4 -28.62 3.94 -24.28
CA SER A 4 -27.43 4.42 -23.60
C SER A 4 -27.61 4.24 -22.10
N VAL A 5 -26.94 3.23 -21.51
CA VAL A 5 -26.80 3.13 -20.07
C VAL A 5 -25.98 4.34 -19.63
N SER A 6 -26.63 5.29 -18.95
CA SER A 6 -25.95 6.43 -18.33
C SER A 6 -24.91 5.89 -17.34
N LYS A 7 -23.62 6.12 -17.62
CA LYS A 7 -22.56 5.95 -16.62
C LYS A 7 -22.90 6.85 -15.44
N ASN A 8 -23.40 6.28 -14.34
CA ASN A 8 -23.51 7.00 -13.08
C ASN A 8 -22.10 7.48 -12.71
N SER A 9 -21.85 8.78 -12.81
CA SER A 9 -20.59 9.37 -12.38
C SER A 9 -20.45 9.17 -10.88
N SER A 10 -19.36 8.54 -10.44
CA SER A 10 -19.06 8.37 -9.02
C SER A 10 -19.11 9.72 -8.29
N PRO A 11 -19.72 9.80 -7.08
CA PRO A 11 -19.82 11.05 -6.31
C PRO A 11 -18.45 11.58 -5.84
N PHE A 12 -17.39 10.78 -5.98
CA PHE A 12 -16.01 11.15 -5.65
C PHE A 12 -15.02 10.51 -6.63
N LYS A 13 -13.82 11.09 -6.74
CA LYS A 13 -12.68 10.49 -7.43
C LYS A 13 -11.82 9.73 -6.43
N ILE A 14 -11.17 8.66 -6.87
CA ILE A 14 -10.18 7.93 -6.09
C ILE A 14 -8.79 8.13 -6.70
N VAL A 15 -7.81 8.40 -5.84
CA VAL A 15 -6.38 8.36 -6.15
C VAL A 15 -5.75 7.26 -5.30
N LEU A 16 -5.14 6.27 -5.94
CA LEU A 16 -4.28 5.29 -5.28
C LEU A 16 -2.87 5.86 -5.15
N GLY A 17 -2.50 6.18 -3.92
CA GLY A 17 -1.19 6.71 -3.54
C GLY A 17 -0.11 5.64 -3.39
N SER A 18 -0.01 4.72 -4.36
CA SER A 18 0.93 3.58 -4.30
C SER A 18 1.49 3.21 -5.66
N SER A 19 2.75 2.81 -5.70
CA SER A 19 3.41 2.20 -6.87
C SER A 19 3.23 0.68 -6.97
N SER A 20 2.60 0.04 -5.96
CA SER A 20 2.44 -1.42 -5.91
C SER A 20 1.45 -1.94 -6.96
N PRO A 21 1.86 -2.86 -7.85
CA PRO A 21 0.96 -3.53 -8.79
C PRO A 21 -0.18 -4.27 -8.09
N ALA A 22 0.12 -4.99 -7.00
CA ALA A 22 -0.87 -5.76 -6.26
C ALA A 22 -1.97 -4.87 -5.66
N ARG A 23 -1.63 -3.68 -5.14
CA ARG A 23 -2.65 -2.75 -4.60
C ARG A 23 -3.53 -2.18 -5.70
N ARG A 24 -2.99 -1.96 -6.90
CA ARG A 24 -3.77 -1.54 -8.06
C ARG A 24 -4.74 -2.63 -8.50
N GLU A 25 -4.29 -3.88 -8.53
CA GLU A 25 -5.13 -5.04 -8.86
C GLU A 25 -6.27 -5.20 -7.85
N ILE A 26 -5.99 -5.15 -6.54
CA ILE A 26 -7.01 -5.23 -5.49
C ILE A 26 -8.11 -4.17 -5.68
N LEU A 27 -7.76 -2.90 -5.88
CA LEU A 27 -8.76 -1.84 -6.07
C LEU A 27 -9.56 -2.02 -7.37
N ALA A 28 -8.91 -2.51 -8.44
CA ALA A 28 -9.57 -2.78 -9.71
C ALA A 28 -10.55 -3.95 -9.61
N ASP A 29 -10.17 -5.03 -8.93
CA ASP A 29 -11.01 -6.21 -8.68
C ASP A 29 -12.24 -5.88 -7.82
N MET A 30 -12.11 -4.88 -6.92
CA MET A 30 -13.25 -4.31 -6.18
C MET A 30 -14.19 -3.46 -7.04
N GLY A 31 -13.86 -3.22 -8.32
CA GLY A 31 -14.67 -2.47 -9.27
C GLY A 31 -14.49 -0.95 -9.22
N TYR A 32 -13.44 -0.44 -8.58
CA TYR A 32 -13.20 1.00 -8.50
C TYR A 32 -12.51 1.55 -9.75
N GLU A 33 -12.98 2.71 -10.22
CA GLU A 33 -12.21 3.57 -11.13
C GLU A 33 -11.33 4.53 -10.32
N PHE A 34 -10.03 4.53 -10.57
CA PHE A 34 -9.07 5.36 -9.84
C PHE A 34 -7.89 5.77 -10.72
N THR A 35 -7.20 6.84 -10.30
CA THR A 35 -5.89 7.20 -10.86
C THR A 35 -4.78 6.79 -9.89
N VAL A 36 -3.58 6.54 -10.41
CA VAL A 36 -2.42 6.18 -9.59
C VAL A 36 -1.51 7.39 -9.45
N MET A 37 -1.05 7.65 -8.23
CA MET A 37 -0.04 8.66 -7.97
C MET A 37 1.03 8.08 -7.03
N SER A 38 2.24 7.92 -7.55
CA SER A 38 3.33 7.38 -6.72
C SER A 38 3.87 8.46 -5.76
N PRO A 39 3.93 8.16 -4.45
CA PRO A 39 4.61 9.02 -3.50
C PRO A 39 6.11 9.04 -3.82
N ASP A 40 6.73 10.20 -3.67
CA ASP A 40 8.18 10.35 -3.79
C ASP A 40 8.73 10.60 -2.39
N ILE A 41 9.03 9.50 -1.70
CA ILE A 41 9.56 9.50 -0.33
C ILE A 41 10.68 8.49 -0.21
N ASP A 42 11.67 8.81 0.63
CA ASP A 42 12.62 7.81 1.11
C ASP A 42 12.00 7.06 2.30
N GLU A 43 11.33 5.94 2.01
CA GLU A 43 10.73 5.08 3.02
C GLU A 43 11.76 4.62 4.07
N ARG A 44 13.05 4.55 3.72
CA ARG A 44 14.10 4.07 4.62
C ARG A 44 14.51 5.07 5.67
N ALA A 45 14.26 6.36 5.44
CA ALA A 45 14.48 7.41 6.44
C ALA A 45 13.42 7.36 7.55
N ILE A 46 12.29 6.68 7.33
CA ILE A 46 11.20 6.57 8.29
C ILE A 46 11.33 5.24 9.03
N ARG A 47 11.63 5.32 10.33
CA ARG A 47 11.83 4.16 11.20
C ARG A 47 11.05 4.28 12.49
N ARG A 48 10.47 3.16 12.92
CA ARG A 48 9.78 2.97 14.19
C ARG A 48 10.13 1.57 14.69
N GLU A 49 10.19 1.41 16.01
CA GLU A 49 10.49 0.12 16.62
C GLU A 49 9.30 -0.84 16.50
N LYS A 50 8.08 -0.33 16.64
CA LYS A 50 6.87 -1.13 16.50
C LYS A 50 6.41 -1.18 15.04
N PRO A 51 6.06 -2.37 14.52
CA PRO A 51 5.64 -2.51 13.13
C PRO A 51 4.36 -1.73 12.84
N GLU A 52 3.39 -1.68 13.76
CA GLU A 52 2.14 -0.94 13.59
C GLU A 52 2.37 0.57 13.46
N GLU A 53 3.31 1.11 14.23
CA GLU A 53 3.72 2.50 14.17
C GLU A 53 4.49 2.80 12.88
N LEU A 54 5.32 1.85 12.41
CA LEU A 54 6.09 1.97 11.18
C LEU A 54 5.16 2.09 9.96
N VAL A 55 4.26 1.14 9.76
CA VAL A 55 3.38 1.14 8.58
C VAL A 55 2.41 2.33 8.58
N LYS A 56 1.97 2.76 9.77
CA LYS A 56 1.17 3.98 9.91
C LYS A 56 1.97 5.21 9.48
N ALA A 57 3.18 5.37 10.01
CA ALA A 57 4.04 6.51 9.67
C ALA A 57 4.38 6.56 8.17
N LEU A 58 4.64 5.40 7.55
CA LEU A 58 4.89 5.29 6.11
C LEU A 58 3.66 5.68 5.28
N ALA A 59 2.47 5.17 5.62
CA ALA A 59 1.23 5.53 4.92
C ALA A 59 0.90 7.03 5.05
N GLU A 60 1.12 7.63 6.23
CA GLU A 60 0.97 9.07 6.48
C GLU A 60 1.96 9.88 5.64
N ALA A 61 3.25 9.51 5.64
CA ALA A 61 4.27 10.18 4.84
C ALA A 61 3.98 10.13 3.34
N LYS A 62 3.47 8.99 2.83
CA LYS A 62 3.02 8.85 1.44
C LYS A 62 1.89 9.84 1.12
N ALA A 63 0.94 10.01 2.05
CA ALA A 63 -0.17 10.94 1.87
C ALA A 63 0.30 12.40 1.87
N GLU A 64 1.21 12.78 2.78
CA GLU A 64 1.79 14.12 2.81
C GLU A 64 2.56 14.45 1.53
N ALA A 65 3.42 13.54 1.06
CA ALA A 65 4.18 13.76 -0.17
C ALA A 65 3.28 13.97 -1.40
N ILE A 66 2.19 13.21 -1.48
CA ILE A 66 1.19 13.38 -2.55
C ILE A 66 0.44 14.70 -2.41
N LYS A 67 0.02 15.08 -1.20
CA LYS A 67 -0.61 16.38 -0.95
C LYS A 67 0.30 17.53 -1.38
N MET A 68 1.58 17.50 -1.03
CA MET A 68 2.56 18.52 -1.44
C MET A 68 2.67 18.64 -2.96
N LYS A 69 2.70 17.52 -3.70
CA LYS A 69 2.69 17.52 -5.17
C LYS A 69 1.42 18.16 -5.75
N LEU A 70 0.28 17.97 -5.10
CA LEU A 70 -1.01 18.51 -5.53
C LEU A 70 -1.21 19.99 -5.16
N HIS A 71 -0.59 20.47 -4.08
CA HIS A 71 -0.70 21.87 -3.66
C HIS A 71 0.02 22.85 -4.59
N GLY A 72 0.97 22.38 -5.41
CA GLY A 72 1.61 23.16 -6.46
C GLY A 72 0.77 23.33 -7.73
N ASP A 73 -0.42 22.72 -7.78
CA ASP A 73 -1.33 22.75 -8.92
C ASP A 73 -2.59 23.55 -8.54
N ASP A 74 -2.69 24.79 -9.02
CA ASP A 74 -3.83 25.69 -8.75
C ASP A 74 -5.18 25.07 -9.15
N SER A 75 -5.19 24.05 -10.00
CA SER A 75 -6.38 23.28 -10.36
C SER A 75 -6.95 22.41 -9.22
N ALA A 76 -6.16 22.14 -8.17
CA ALA A 76 -6.59 21.36 -7.00
C ALA A 76 -7.68 22.08 -6.18
N ARG A 77 -7.72 23.42 -6.20
CA ARG A 77 -8.74 24.24 -5.51
C ARG A 77 -10.08 24.27 -6.25
N ALA A 78 -10.09 23.90 -7.54
CA ALA A 78 -11.26 23.94 -8.41
C ALA A 78 -11.77 22.52 -8.78
N ARG A 79 -11.45 21.49 -7.99
CA ARG A 79 -11.97 20.14 -8.28
C ARG A 79 -13.49 20.12 -8.09
N PRO A 80 -14.28 19.79 -9.14
CA PRO A 80 -15.74 19.84 -9.08
C PRO A 80 -16.35 18.77 -8.17
N GLN A 81 -15.57 17.77 -7.75
CA GLN A 81 -16.03 16.68 -6.88
C GLN A 81 -14.95 16.28 -5.86
N PRO A 82 -15.35 15.78 -4.68
CA PRO A 82 -14.42 15.29 -3.66
C PRO A 82 -13.42 14.28 -4.23
N THR A 83 -12.16 14.38 -3.80
CA THR A 83 -11.14 13.38 -4.13
C THR A 83 -10.68 12.64 -2.88
N ILE A 84 -10.74 11.33 -2.94
CA ILE A 84 -10.28 10.40 -1.91
C ILE A 84 -8.88 9.89 -2.30
N LEU A 85 -7.90 10.14 -1.45
CA LEU A 85 -6.56 9.56 -1.55
C LEU A 85 -6.48 8.33 -0.65
N ILE A 86 -6.05 7.21 -1.21
CA ILE A 86 -5.79 5.97 -0.48
C ILE A 86 -4.29 5.71 -0.48
N THR A 87 -3.65 5.76 0.68
CA THR A 87 -2.27 5.32 0.87
C THR A 87 -2.25 4.12 1.80
N SER A 88 -1.20 3.31 1.69
CA SER A 88 -1.02 2.19 2.58
C SER A 88 0.44 1.77 2.66
N ASP A 89 0.75 1.04 3.72
CA ASP A 89 2.01 0.36 3.86
C ASP A 89 1.87 -1.01 4.54
N GLN A 90 2.87 -1.86 4.35
CA GLN A 90 2.87 -3.23 4.83
C GLN A 90 4.30 -3.70 5.12
N VAL A 91 4.47 -4.38 6.24
CA VAL A 91 5.70 -5.12 6.59
C VAL A 91 5.36 -6.53 7.08
N MET A 92 6.31 -7.44 6.95
CA MET A 92 6.21 -8.79 7.52
C MET A 92 6.94 -8.83 8.86
N VAL A 93 6.37 -9.51 9.86
CA VAL A 93 6.99 -9.71 11.16
C VAL A 93 7.04 -11.21 11.45
N SER A 94 8.23 -11.74 11.70
CA SER A 94 8.39 -13.10 12.25
C SER A 94 9.67 -13.18 13.08
N LYS A 95 9.70 -14.01 14.12
CA LYS A 95 10.83 -14.11 15.07
C LYS A 95 11.24 -12.75 15.66
N GLY A 96 10.26 -11.85 15.88
CA GLY A 96 10.50 -10.48 16.37
C GLY A 96 11.19 -9.54 15.38
N MET A 97 11.39 -9.94 14.13
CA MET A 97 12.06 -9.15 13.10
C MET A 97 11.07 -8.57 12.09
N ILE A 98 11.17 -7.26 11.84
CA ILE A 98 10.49 -6.57 10.75
C ILE A 98 11.24 -6.83 9.44
N ARG A 99 10.53 -7.29 8.42
CA ARG A 99 11.02 -7.52 7.05
C ARG A 99 10.21 -6.66 6.09
N GLU A 100 10.90 -5.71 5.45
CA GLU A 100 10.37 -4.88 4.35
C GLU A 100 10.58 -5.63 3.01
N ARG A 101 10.47 -4.92 1.88
CA ARG A 101 10.78 -5.49 0.56
C ARG A 101 12.27 -5.87 0.48
N PRO A 102 12.62 -7.10 0.09
CA PRO A 102 14.02 -7.50 -0.06
C PRO A 102 14.70 -6.69 -1.16
N LYS A 103 16.00 -6.42 -0.97
CA LYS A 103 16.88 -5.62 -1.83
C LYS A 103 17.68 -6.48 -2.79
N SER A 104 17.83 -7.77 -2.51
CA SER A 104 18.53 -8.72 -3.37
C SER A 104 17.87 -10.10 -3.35
N GLN A 105 18.30 -10.96 -4.27
CA GLN A 105 17.87 -12.36 -4.30
C GLN A 105 18.29 -13.10 -3.01
N GLU A 106 19.49 -12.82 -2.50
CA GLU A 106 20.03 -13.43 -1.29
C GLU A 106 19.17 -13.07 -0.08
N GLU A 107 18.81 -11.79 0.08
CA GLU A 107 17.92 -11.33 1.15
C GLU A 107 16.50 -11.92 0.99
N ALA A 108 15.98 -12.04 -0.23
CA ALA A 108 14.71 -12.70 -0.48
C ALA A 108 14.74 -14.18 -0.06
N ARG A 109 15.82 -14.92 -0.38
CA ARG A 109 16.02 -16.31 0.06
C ARG A 109 16.11 -16.40 1.58
N GLU A 110 16.84 -15.49 2.22
CA GLU A 110 16.96 -15.41 3.67
C GLU A 110 15.59 -15.17 4.32
N PHE A 111 14.79 -14.25 3.79
CA PHE A 111 13.46 -13.95 4.31
C PHE A 111 12.54 -15.17 4.21
N ILE A 112 12.49 -15.82 3.04
CA ILE A 112 11.66 -17.01 2.82
C ILE A 112 12.05 -18.14 3.78
N LYS A 113 13.34 -18.42 3.93
CA LYS A 113 13.85 -19.42 4.89
C LYS A 113 13.54 -19.03 6.33
N GLY A 114 13.59 -17.73 6.64
CA GLY A 114 13.30 -17.17 7.95
C GLY A 114 11.87 -17.43 8.43
N TYR A 115 10.91 -17.60 7.53
CA TYR A 115 9.51 -17.90 7.86
C TYR A 115 9.25 -19.35 8.28
N LEU A 116 10.15 -20.31 7.96
CA LEU A 116 9.93 -21.69 8.35
C LEU A 116 9.89 -21.87 9.86
N GLY A 117 8.91 -22.68 10.30
CA GLY A 117 8.76 -23.12 11.68
C GLY A 117 8.29 -22.03 12.64
N ASP A 118 7.81 -20.90 12.15
CA ASP A 118 7.29 -19.81 12.99
C ASP A 118 6.03 -19.15 12.40
N LYS A 119 5.33 -18.42 13.27
CA LYS A 119 4.23 -17.54 12.89
C LYS A 119 4.79 -16.27 12.25
N ALA A 120 4.24 -15.89 11.12
CA ALA A 120 4.48 -14.59 10.52
C ALA A 120 3.22 -13.73 10.60
N PHE A 121 3.39 -12.42 10.72
CA PHE A 121 2.30 -11.45 10.70
C PHE A 121 2.55 -10.49 9.55
N ALA A 122 1.55 -10.28 8.69
CA ALA A 122 1.58 -9.16 7.78
C ALA A 122 0.95 -7.96 8.50
N VAL A 123 1.74 -6.97 8.90
CA VAL A 123 1.21 -5.77 9.55
C VAL A 123 0.92 -4.76 8.45
N ASN A 124 -0.35 -4.40 8.28
CA ASN A 124 -0.81 -3.49 7.25
C ASN A 124 -1.44 -2.25 7.87
N TYR A 125 -1.31 -1.12 7.19
CA TYR A 125 -2.10 0.07 7.50
C TYR A 125 -2.61 0.71 6.22
N VAL A 126 -3.90 1.02 6.18
CA VAL A 126 -4.53 1.79 5.11
C VAL A 126 -4.96 3.13 5.68
N LEU A 127 -4.64 4.21 4.96
CA LEU A 127 -5.05 5.56 5.26
C LEU A 127 -5.90 6.11 4.11
N VAL A 128 -7.10 6.56 4.43
CA VAL A 128 -8.02 7.22 3.51
C VAL A 128 -8.07 8.70 3.87
N THR A 129 -7.74 9.58 2.93
CA THR A 129 -7.73 11.03 3.11
C THR A 129 -8.65 11.69 2.11
N ASN A 130 -9.61 12.48 2.59
CA ASN A 130 -10.39 13.37 1.74
C ASN A 130 -9.57 14.64 1.47
N LEU A 131 -9.10 14.79 0.23
CA LEU A 131 -8.23 15.90 -0.16
C LEU A 131 -8.96 17.26 -0.20
N SER A 132 -10.28 17.27 -0.23
CA SER A 132 -11.07 18.51 -0.29
C SER A 132 -11.19 19.21 1.06
N ASN A 133 -11.16 18.46 2.17
CA ASN A 133 -11.28 19.01 3.52
C ASN A 133 -10.16 18.57 4.48
N GLY A 134 -9.22 17.74 4.03
CA GLY A 134 -8.10 17.24 4.82
C GLY A 134 -8.45 16.16 5.83
N ALA A 135 -9.71 15.75 5.96
CA ALA A 135 -10.11 14.72 6.91
C ALA A 135 -9.52 13.37 6.53
N SER A 136 -8.99 12.63 7.49
CA SER A 136 -8.40 11.31 7.27
C SER A 136 -8.89 10.27 8.28
N LYS A 137 -8.94 9.02 7.83
CA LYS A 137 -9.25 7.86 8.66
C LYS A 137 -8.38 6.70 8.19
N GLY A 138 -7.76 6.01 9.14
CA GLY A 138 -6.99 4.81 8.83
C GLY A 138 -7.32 3.66 9.76
N GLY A 139 -6.85 2.48 9.38
CA GLY A 139 -7.06 1.23 10.10
C GLY A 139 -5.93 0.24 9.84
N TRP A 140 -5.65 -0.58 10.85
CA TRP A 140 -4.72 -1.69 10.75
C TRP A 140 -5.46 -2.97 10.37
N ASP A 141 -4.78 -3.83 9.63
CA ASP A 141 -5.15 -5.23 9.45
C ASP A 141 -3.89 -6.08 9.63
N ILE A 142 -3.98 -7.09 10.49
CA ILE A 142 -2.82 -7.89 10.92
C ILE A 142 -3.15 -9.38 10.84
N PRO A 143 -3.24 -9.95 9.62
CA PRO A 143 -3.42 -11.37 9.47
C PRO A 143 -2.19 -12.15 9.93
N GLU A 144 -2.46 -13.26 10.60
CA GLU A 144 -1.47 -14.27 10.96
C GLU A 144 -1.29 -15.27 9.82
N ILE A 145 -0.04 -15.58 9.50
CA ILE A 145 0.36 -16.42 8.37
C ILE A 145 1.22 -17.56 8.90
N TYR A 146 0.82 -18.79 8.57
CA TYR A 146 1.53 -20.00 8.91
C TYR A 146 2.21 -20.56 7.66
N PHE A 147 3.52 -20.68 7.71
CA PHE A 147 4.30 -21.26 6.62
C PHE A 147 4.55 -22.75 6.89
N HIS A 148 4.17 -23.58 5.94
CA HIS A 148 4.64 -24.97 5.88
C HIS A 148 6.12 -25.01 5.46
N HIS A 149 6.71 -26.20 5.45
CA HIS A 149 8.03 -26.40 4.84
C HIS A 149 8.00 -25.90 3.39
N ILE A 150 8.92 -25.00 3.05
CA ILE A 150 9.08 -24.44 1.70
C ILE A 150 10.27 -25.15 1.06
N PRO A 151 10.07 -26.01 0.04
CA PRO A 151 11.16 -26.73 -0.62
C PRO A 151 12.15 -25.76 -1.28
N GLU A 152 13.45 -26.10 -1.27
CA GLU A 152 14.49 -25.23 -1.86
C GLU A 152 14.25 -24.96 -3.36
N GLU A 153 13.74 -25.95 -4.10
CA GLU A 153 13.37 -25.80 -5.51
C GLU A 153 12.30 -24.71 -5.72
N PHE A 154 11.31 -24.64 -4.83
CA PHE A 154 10.30 -23.58 -4.88
C PHE A 154 10.93 -22.21 -4.65
N ILE A 155 11.85 -22.10 -3.68
CA ILE A 155 12.57 -20.85 -3.39
C ILE A 155 13.37 -20.39 -4.63
N GLN A 156 14.04 -21.32 -5.32
CA GLN A 156 14.78 -21.03 -6.55
C GLN A 156 13.86 -20.51 -7.67
N ASN A 157 12.64 -21.05 -7.77
CA ASN A 157 11.67 -20.68 -8.79
C ASN A 157 10.98 -19.34 -8.54
N VAL A 158 10.77 -18.93 -7.28
CA VAL A 158 10.08 -17.66 -6.96
C VAL A 158 11.01 -16.47 -6.74
N VAL A 159 12.28 -16.71 -6.43
CA VAL A 159 13.29 -15.65 -6.30
C VAL A 159 13.93 -15.39 -7.66
N ILE A 160 13.22 -14.60 -8.48
CA ILE A 160 13.63 -14.16 -9.82
C ILE A 160 13.70 -12.63 -9.79
N PHE A 161 14.82 -12.03 -10.20
CA PHE A 161 14.97 -10.57 -10.36
C PHE A 161 15.18 -10.24 -11.83
#